data_AF-A0A9W4RYU6-F1
#
_entry.id   AF-A0A9W4RYU6-F1
#
_cell.length_a   1.000
_cell.length_b   1.000
_cell.length_c   1.000
_cell.angle_alpha   90.00
_cell.angle_beta   90.00
_cell.angle_gamma   90.00
#
_symmetry.space_group_name_H-M   'P 1'
#
loop_
_entity.id
_entity.type
_entity.pdbx_description
1 polymer ?
#
loop_
_entity_poly.entity_id
_entity_poly.type
_entity_poly.pdbx_seq_one_letter_code
_entity_poly.pdbx_strand_id
1 'polypeptide(L)'
;MTYITNPLGLHDIFNLALTCRQFSYLITNDDICKTALETHASYSAELRVARSSKQYARVFRRLVKSRDAIVTATPYSVAVIACANDFIYCNGMLCYTLGPERLRVLDLHNSGSVEFVIDTVALLRSVPDENLGNNSYKFRPIHYAEGIVSCLYTPPKIEGRSRLLVLNLHERKLLTCHRLESHQKLFVRNTQNYLYYGTHSFVGDDGFKRWVLKHFSIRDQQWGSGHLDLEDIVGSDIGATVCFEIIDDHFYGLSSLSSFDVYETDWTSYYHGFRFPVGSSRPRDMQLTSKKKMWRRQHQEGPIDDRWSTLSLEKDPVGGKLMAVECRREYLVGDCSSTRTSYRTELTFCGSNDFDSDQSDYEDDGDEMEYPSGSTSAAAKTTPSRDPSTVHRGDDGSTIPAATFTHCFIRSYHQSCETFMDLINDPAASETM
;
A
#
# COMPACT_ATOMS: atom_id res chain seq x y z
N MET A 1 31.25 -2.80 -25.17
CA MET A 1 30.54 -4.00 -24.66
C MET A 1 29.26 -3.64 -23.92
N THR A 2 29.22 -2.55 -23.14
CA THR A 2 27.97 -1.95 -22.61
C THR A 2 26.88 -1.74 -23.68
N TYR A 3 27.28 -1.52 -24.94
CA TYR A 3 26.36 -1.37 -26.07
C TYR A 3 25.44 -2.59 -26.33
N ILE A 4 25.88 -3.81 -26.01
CA ILE A 4 25.09 -5.04 -26.25
C ILE A 4 24.09 -5.29 -25.12
N THR A 5 24.40 -4.86 -23.89
CA THR A 5 23.54 -5.06 -22.72
C THR A 5 22.49 -3.96 -22.55
N ASN A 6 22.73 -2.76 -23.10
CA ASN A 6 21.80 -1.62 -22.97
C ASN A 6 20.34 -1.88 -23.42
N PRO A 7 20.05 -2.64 -24.49
CA PRO A 7 18.67 -2.94 -24.87
C PRO A 7 18.06 -4.12 -24.09
N LEU A 8 18.85 -4.85 -23.30
CA LEU A 8 18.41 -6.08 -22.63
C LEU A 8 17.90 -5.79 -21.23
N GLY A 9 16.79 -6.43 -20.83
CA GLY A 9 16.28 -6.33 -19.47
C GLY A 9 17.21 -7.01 -18.44
N LEU A 10 16.95 -6.79 -17.15
CA LEU A 10 17.76 -7.37 -16.07
C LEU A 10 17.84 -8.90 -16.14
N HIS A 11 16.70 -9.57 -16.40
CA HIS A 11 16.65 -11.03 -16.53
C HIS A 11 17.39 -11.51 -17.78
N ASP A 12 17.29 -10.80 -18.91
CA ASP A 12 17.99 -11.17 -20.15
C ASP A 12 19.49 -11.10 -19.98
N ILE A 13 20.01 -10.02 -19.35
CA ILE A 13 21.42 -9.88 -19.04
C ILE A 13 21.89 -11.02 -18.13
N PHE A 14 21.11 -11.36 -17.11
CA PHE A 14 21.43 -12.44 -16.19
C PHE A 14 21.45 -13.80 -16.90
N ASN A 15 20.43 -14.11 -17.68
CA ASN A 15 20.33 -15.35 -18.43
C ASN A 15 21.44 -15.48 -19.49
N LEU A 16 21.75 -14.40 -20.20
CA LEU A 16 22.87 -14.35 -21.16
C LEU A 16 24.19 -14.70 -20.47
N ALA A 17 24.42 -14.20 -19.26
CA ALA A 17 25.62 -14.50 -18.49
C ALA A 17 25.75 -15.98 -18.09
N LEU A 18 24.63 -16.71 -18.01
CA LEU A 18 24.59 -18.14 -17.72
C LEU A 18 24.80 -19.02 -18.94
N THR A 19 24.68 -18.49 -20.17
CA THR A 19 24.81 -19.29 -21.40
C THR A 19 26.23 -19.81 -21.64
N CYS A 20 27.27 -19.05 -21.28
CA CYS A 20 28.66 -19.49 -21.41
C CYS A 20 29.59 -18.82 -20.40
N ARG A 21 30.72 -19.48 -20.10
CA ARG A 21 31.72 -18.98 -19.14
C ARG A 21 32.30 -17.61 -19.54
N GLN A 22 32.39 -17.32 -20.84
CA GLN A 22 32.90 -16.04 -21.31
C GLN A 22 31.94 -14.88 -21.04
N PHE A 23 30.64 -15.13 -20.80
CA PHE A 23 29.66 -14.09 -20.49
C PHE A 23 29.42 -13.91 -18.99
N SER A 24 30.05 -14.71 -18.12
CA SER A 24 29.90 -14.56 -16.68
C SER A 24 30.28 -13.17 -16.18
N TYR A 25 31.18 -12.46 -16.89
CA TYR A 25 31.60 -11.11 -16.52
C TYR A 25 30.44 -10.10 -16.52
N LEU A 26 29.36 -10.35 -17.28
CA LEU A 26 28.18 -9.47 -17.35
C LEU A 26 27.49 -9.30 -16.00
N ILE A 27 27.57 -10.31 -15.12
CA ILE A 27 26.97 -10.29 -13.78
C ILE A 27 27.99 -10.17 -12.64
N THR A 28 29.28 -10.02 -12.97
CA THR A 28 30.35 -9.84 -11.98
C THR A 28 31.09 -8.51 -12.13
N ASN A 29 30.99 -7.84 -13.28
CA ASN A 29 31.56 -6.51 -13.49
C ASN A 29 30.61 -5.43 -12.95
N ASP A 30 31.10 -4.60 -12.02
CA ASP A 30 30.31 -3.58 -11.37
C ASP A 30 29.86 -2.46 -12.32
N ASP A 31 30.66 -2.07 -13.31
CA ASP A 31 30.29 -0.99 -14.24
C ASP A 31 29.11 -1.40 -15.12
N ILE A 32 29.12 -2.64 -15.64
CA ILE A 32 28.02 -3.19 -16.44
C ILE A 32 26.75 -3.31 -15.58
N CYS A 33 26.88 -3.88 -14.39
CA CYS A 33 25.75 -4.04 -13.47
C CYS A 33 25.20 -2.70 -12.99
N LYS A 34 26.06 -1.69 -12.80
CA LYS A 34 25.66 -0.32 -12.49
C LYS A 34 24.82 0.25 -13.63
N THR A 35 25.28 0.17 -14.87
CA THR A 35 24.51 0.65 -16.03
C THR A 35 23.16 -0.07 -16.10
N ALA A 36 23.13 -1.40 -15.99
CA ALA A 36 21.88 -2.16 -16.05
C ALA A 36 20.88 -1.76 -14.95
N LEU A 37 21.34 -1.59 -13.70
CA LEU A 37 20.49 -1.14 -12.59
C LEU A 37 20.03 0.31 -12.78
N GLU A 38 20.90 1.19 -13.26
CA GLU A 38 20.57 2.60 -13.51
C GLU A 38 19.61 2.77 -14.69
N THR A 39 19.55 1.83 -15.63
CA THR A 39 18.62 1.84 -16.77
C THR A 39 17.29 1.16 -16.47
N HIS A 40 17.27 0.04 -15.74
CA HIS A 40 16.08 -0.81 -15.59
C HIS A 40 15.54 -0.89 -14.15
N ALA A 41 16.16 -0.20 -13.20
CA ALA A 41 15.74 -0.19 -11.79
C ALA A 41 16.14 1.10 -11.07
N SER A 42 16.08 2.24 -11.78
CA SER A 42 16.61 3.54 -11.38
C SER A 42 16.02 4.07 -10.05
N TYR A 43 14.81 3.65 -9.70
CA TYR A 43 14.10 4.07 -8.49
C TYR A 43 13.87 2.93 -7.49
N SER A 44 14.42 1.75 -7.76
CA SER A 44 14.35 0.60 -6.86
C SER A 44 15.08 0.82 -5.53
N ALA A 45 14.64 0.13 -4.49
CA ALA A 45 15.33 0.12 -3.20
C ALA A 45 16.74 -0.51 -3.34
N GLU A 46 16.88 -1.49 -4.22
CA GLU A 46 18.12 -2.19 -4.51
C GLU A 46 19.17 -1.25 -5.10
N LEU A 47 18.84 -0.38 -6.06
CA LEU A 47 19.81 0.57 -6.58
C LEU A 47 20.30 1.54 -5.50
N ARG A 48 19.45 1.93 -4.54
CA ARG A 48 19.86 2.74 -3.39
C ARG A 48 20.91 2.02 -2.56
N VAL A 49 20.70 0.73 -2.28
CA VAL A 49 21.66 -0.14 -1.58
C VAL A 49 22.95 -0.32 -2.40
N ALA A 50 22.87 -0.46 -3.72
CA ALA A 50 24.04 -0.56 -4.59
C ALA A 50 24.87 0.73 -4.56
N ARG A 51 24.21 1.89 -4.58
CA ARG A 51 24.88 3.21 -4.53
C ARG A 51 25.62 3.45 -3.21
N SER A 52 25.05 3.01 -2.08
CA SER A 52 25.67 3.15 -0.76
C SER A 52 26.80 2.15 -0.54
N SER A 53 26.60 0.88 -0.91
CA SER A 53 27.59 -0.19 -0.72
C SER A 53 28.69 -0.25 -1.78
N LYS A 54 28.47 0.37 -2.95
CA LYS A 54 29.29 0.25 -4.16
C LYS A 54 29.41 -1.19 -4.71
N GLN A 55 28.53 -2.11 -4.30
CA GLN A 55 28.53 -3.52 -4.72
C GLN A 55 27.44 -3.79 -5.77
N TYR A 56 27.55 -3.17 -6.95
CA TYR A 56 26.53 -3.23 -7.99
C TYR A 56 26.28 -4.65 -8.51
N ALA A 57 27.33 -5.41 -8.78
CA ALA A 57 27.23 -6.78 -9.29
C ALA A 57 26.61 -7.75 -8.27
N ARG A 58 26.84 -7.54 -6.97
CA ARG A 58 26.19 -8.33 -5.92
C ARG A 58 24.70 -8.01 -5.85
N VAL A 59 24.36 -6.72 -5.84
CA VAL A 59 22.97 -6.27 -5.74
C VAL A 59 22.18 -6.66 -6.98
N PHE A 60 22.74 -6.52 -8.17
CA PHE A 60 22.14 -6.98 -9.42
C PHE A 60 21.77 -8.47 -9.35
N ARG A 61 22.71 -9.33 -8.97
CA ARG A 61 22.46 -10.78 -8.85
C ARG A 61 21.42 -11.08 -7.78
N ARG A 62 21.42 -10.36 -6.64
CA ARG A 62 20.41 -10.52 -5.59
C ARG A 62 19.03 -10.15 -6.11
N LEU A 63 18.90 -9.01 -6.79
CA LEU A 63 17.64 -8.52 -7.34
C LEU A 63 17.03 -9.55 -8.30
N VAL A 64 17.78 -9.99 -9.31
CA VAL A 64 17.27 -10.96 -10.30
C VAL A 64 16.87 -12.27 -9.63
N LYS A 65 17.74 -12.83 -8.77
CA LYS A 65 17.43 -14.07 -8.06
C LYS A 65 16.22 -13.94 -7.12
N SER A 66 16.05 -12.80 -6.45
CA SER A 66 14.87 -12.55 -5.61
C SER A 66 13.59 -12.47 -6.45
N ARG A 67 13.65 -11.84 -7.62
CA ARG A 67 12.51 -11.79 -8.55
C ARG A 67 12.17 -13.18 -9.07
N ASP A 68 13.17 -13.94 -9.53
CA ASP A 68 12.98 -15.33 -9.95
C ASP A 68 12.37 -16.17 -8.82
N ALA A 69 12.83 -16.00 -7.59
CA ALA A 69 12.30 -16.72 -6.44
C ALA A 69 10.85 -16.35 -6.10
N ILE A 70 10.47 -15.08 -6.29
CA ILE A 70 9.09 -14.61 -6.15
C ILE A 70 8.20 -15.23 -7.23
N VAL A 71 8.61 -15.13 -8.49
CA VAL A 71 7.83 -15.60 -9.66
C VAL A 71 7.64 -17.12 -9.61
N THR A 72 8.69 -17.86 -9.22
CA THR A 72 8.68 -19.33 -9.25
C THR A 72 8.34 -19.98 -7.92
N ALA A 73 8.23 -19.19 -6.85
CA ALA A 73 8.20 -19.68 -5.47
C ALA A 73 9.36 -20.65 -5.13
N THR A 74 10.52 -20.52 -5.80
CA THR A 74 11.67 -21.43 -5.63
C THR A 74 12.97 -20.69 -5.24
N PRO A 75 13.77 -21.21 -4.29
CA PRO A 75 13.49 -22.37 -3.45
C PRO A 75 12.34 -22.08 -2.47
N TYR A 76 11.44 -23.06 -2.33
CA TYR A 76 10.37 -22.98 -1.34
C TYR A 76 10.92 -23.40 0.02
N SER A 77 10.81 -22.51 1.01
CA SER A 77 11.15 -22.80 2.39
C SER A 77 10.16 -22.08 3.30
N VAL A 78 9.66 -22.81 4.30
CA VAL A 78 8.79 -22.26 5.35
C VAL A 78 9.49 -22.44 6.69
N ALA A 79 9.50 -21.39 7.49
CA ALA A 79 10.00 -21.42 8.85
C ALA A 79 9.02 -20.68 9.77
N VAL A 80 8.77 -21.24 10.95
CA VAL A 80 7.99 -20.57 11.99
C VAL A 80 8.94 -19.66 12.76
N ILE A 81 8.75 -18.35 12.60
CA ILE A 81 9.60 -17.33 13.24
C ILE A 81 9.13 -17.05 14.67
N ALA A 82 7.81 -16.96 14.88
CA ALA A 82 7.22 -16.68 16.19
C ALA A 82 5.76 -17.15 16.28
N CYS A 83 5.32 -17.51 17.49
CA CYS A 83 3.91 -17.66 17.85
C CYS A 83 3.43 -16.38 18.55
N ALA A 84 2.88 -15.45 17.79
CA ALA A 84 2.54 -14.10 18.25
C ALA A 84 1.04 -13.93 18.55
N ASN A 85 0.71 -13.00 19.45
CA ASN A 85 -0.66 -12.55 19.67
C ASN A 85 -1.12 -11.55 18.58
N ASP A 86 -0.27 -10.57 18.29
CA ASP A 86 -0.45 -9.61 17.21
C ASP A 86 0.90 -9.41 16.49
N PHE A 87 0.87 -9.15 15.18
CA PHE A 87 2.08 -8.86 14.42
C PHE A 87 1.82 -7.90 13.26
N ILE A 88 2.89 -7.26 12.81
CA ILE A 88 2.98 -6.57 11.53
C ILE A 88 4.32 -6.94 10.89
N TYR A 89 4.34 -6.98 9.56
CA TYR A 89 5.56 -7.02 8.78
C TYR A 89 5.58 -5.78 7.88
N CYS A 90 6.55 -4.89 8.11
CA CYS A 90 6.67 -3.62 7.38
C CYS A 90 8.13 -3.33 7.10
N ASN A 91 8.46 -2.99 5.85
CA ASN A 91 9.81 -2.56 5.46
C ASN A 91 10.94 -3.54 5.86
N GLY A 92 10.67 -4.86 5.79
CA GLY A 92 11.65 -5.88 6.15
C GLY A 92 11.72 -6.20 7.65
N MET A 93 10.98 -5.48 8.49
CA MET A 93 10.93 -5.70 9.92
C MET A 93 9.65 -6.42 10.33
N LEU A 94 9.82 -7.47 11.14
CA LEU A 94 8.73 -8.15 11.82
C LEU A 94 8.62 -7.57 13.23
N CYS A 95 7.49 -6.94 13.53
CA CYS A 95 7.15 -6.47 14.87
C CYS A 95 5.99 -7.33 15.39
N TYR A 96 6.14 -7.94 16.55
CA TYR A 96 5.13 -8.85 17.08
C TYR A 96 5.09 -8.83 18.60
N THR A 97 3.96 -9.25 19.17
CA THR A 97 3.76 -9.30 20.62
C THR A 97 3.67 -10.75 21.12
N LEU A 98 4.28 -11.00 22.27
CA LEU A 98 4.21 -12.28 22.98
C LEU A 98 3.58 -12.03 24.35
N GLY A 99 2.31 -12.39 24.48
CA GLY A 99 1.45 -11.92 25.56
C GLY A 99 1.27 -10.39 25.52
N PRO A 100 0.68 -9.80 26.57
CA PRO A 100 0.60 -8.36 26.69
C PRO A 100 1.95 -7.72 27.05
N GLU A 101 2.93 -8.49 27.53
CA GLU A 101 4.11 -8.02 28.27
C GLU A 101 5.35 -7.75 27.40
N ARG A 102 5.40 -8.28 26.18
CA ARG A 102 6.61 -8.19 25.36
C ARG A 102 6.30 -7.81 23.93
N LEU A 103 6.86 -6.69 23.50
CA LEU A 103 6.98 -6.32 22.09
C LEU A 103 8.36 -6.77 21.60
N ARG A 104 8.39 -7.45 20.46
CA ARG A 104 9.61 -7.92 19.81
C ARG A 104 9.71 -7.37 18.40
N VAL A 105 10.91 -6.98 18.01
CA VAL A 105 11.21 -6.46 16.67
C VAL A 105 12.41 -7.20 16.10
N LEU A 106 12.25 -7.77 14.91
CA LEU A 106 13.24 -8.59 14.22
C LEU A 106 13.46 -8.09 12.78
N ASP A 107 14.72 -7.90 12.39
CA ASP A 107 15.10 -7.54 11.03
C ASP A 107 15.23 -8.81 10.17
N LEU A 108 14.21 -9.11 9.36
CA LEU A 108 14.24 -10.27 8.48
C LEU A 108 15.01 -9.99 7.18
N HIS A 109 14.99 -8.75 6.70
CA HIS A 109 15.57 -8.40 5.42
C HIS A 109 17.11 -8.45 5.44
N ASN A 110 17.73 -8.16 6.58
CA ASN A 110 19.16 -8.28 6.80
C ASN A 110 19.57 -9.58 7.52
N SER A 111 18.66 -10.56 7.60
CA SER A 111 18.90 -11.84 8.29
C SER A 111 19.38 -11.65 9.74
N GLY A 112 18.75 -10.71 10.45
CA GLY A 112 19.05 -10.43 11.84
C GLY A 112 18.87 -11.67 12.71
N SER A 113 19.85 -11.95 13.55
CA SER A 113 19.81 -13.08 14.51
C SER A 113 19.38 -12.66 15.91
N VAL A 114 19.16 -11.37 16.13
CA VAL A 114 18.87 -10.78 17.44
C VAL A 114 17.62 -9.92 17.36
N GLU A 115 16.74 -10.11 18.34
CA GLU A 115 15.51 -9.35 18.48
C GLU A 115 15.69 -8.16 19.42
N PHE A 116 15.10 -7.02 19.08
CA PHE A 116 14.86 -5.96 20.05
C PHE A 116 13.63 -6.33 20.88
N VAL A 117 13.85 -6.56 22.18
CA VAL A 117 12.78 -6.93 23.12
C VAL A 117 12.47 -5.74 24.03
N ILE A 118 11.20 -5.35 24.06
CA ILE A 118 10.69 -4.25 24.88
C ILE A 118 9.68 -4.84 25.86
N ASP A 119 9.96 -4.64 27.15
CA ASP A 119 9.01 -4.91 28.23
C ASP A 119 7.94 -3.83 28.22
N THR A 120 6.74 -4.19 27.78
CA THR A 120 5.62 -3.26 27.65
C THR A 120 5.07 -2.85 29.01
N VAL A 121 5.18 -3.69 30.05
CA VAL A 121 4.74 -3.36 31.41
C VAL A 121 5.63 -2.28 31.99
N ALA A 122 6.95 -2.47 31.92
CA ALA A 122 7.92 -1.48 32.37
C ALA A 122 7.79 -0.17 31.59
N LEU A 123 7.61 -0.26 30.27
CA LEU A 123 7.36 0.90 29.40
C LEU A 123 6.10 1.67 29.85
N LEU A 124 4.98 0.99 30.03
CA LEU A 124 3.70 1.62 30.39
C LEU A 124 3.73 2.24 31.79
N ARG A 125 4.45 1.63 32.75
CA ARG A 125 4.67 2.21 34.09
C ARG A 125 5.58 3.43 34.10
N SER A 126 6.43 3.59 33.07
CA SER A 126 7.32 4.74 32.94
C SER A 126 6.62 5.99 32.41
N VAL A 127 5.38 5.88 31.93
CA VAL A 127 4.60 7.01 31.42
C VAL A 127 4.17 7.88 32.60
N PRO A 128 4.58 9.17 32.65
CA PRO A 128 4.19 10.05 33.73
C PRO A 128 2.66 10.21 33.83
N ASP A 129 2.17 10.37 35.06
CA ASP A 129 0.77 10.68 35.40
C ASP A 129 -0.29 9.63 35.01
N GLU A 130 0.13 8.44 34.57
CA GLU A 130 -0.76 7.46 33.96
C GLU A 130 -0.40 6.02 34.41
N ASN A 131 -1.22 5.40 35.28
CA ASN A 131 -1.01 4.04 35.78
C ASN A 131 -1.39 2.93 34.75
N LEU A 132 -0.91 3.03 33.51
CA LEU A 132 -1.34 2.18 32.39
C LEU A 132 -0.91 0.71 32.54
N GLY A 133 0.19 0.44 33.24
CA GLY A 133 0.78 -0.90 33.35
C GLY A 133 0.26 -1.77 34.51
N ASN A 134 -0.84 -1.39 35.16
CA ASN A 134 -1.34 -2.09 36.36
C ASN A 134 -2.50 -3.05 36.10
N ASN A 135 -3.22 -2.89 34.99
CA ASN A 135 -4.40 -3.69 34.64
C ASN A 135 -4.18 -4.54 33.39
N SER A 136 -5.13 -5.43 33.06
CA SER A 136 -5.07 -6.21 31.82
C SER A 136 -5.22 -5.29 30.60
N TYR A 137 -4.28 -5.30 29.66
CA TYR A 137 -4.38 -4.48 28.45
C TYR A 137 -4.09 -5.29 27.20
N LYS A 138 -4.49 -4.75 26.05
CA LYS A 138 -4.01 -5.20 24.75
C LYS A 138 -2.96 -4.22 24.24
N PHE A 139 -1.87 -4.76 23.74
CA PHE A 139 -0.80 -4.00 23.14
C PHE A 139 -0.48 -4.63 21.79
N ARG A 140 -0.61 -3.86 20.71
CA ARG A 140 -0.36 -4.36 19.36
C ARG A 140 0.50 -3.39 18.54
N PRO A 141 1.47 -3.86 17.75
CA PRO A 141 2.16 -3.01 16.80
C PRO A 141 1.22 -2.60 15.66
N ILE A 142 1.40 -1.39 15.13
CA ILE A 142 0.59 -0.82 14.03
C ILE A 142 1.46 -0.53 12.81
N HIS A 143 2.63 0.07 13.02
CA HIS A 143 3.51 0.44 11.92
C HIS A 143 4.98 0.48 12.37
N TYR A 144 5.88 0.26 11.41
CA TYR A 144 7.32 0.44 11.56
C TYR A 144 7.89 1.16 10.34
N ALA A 145 8.66 2.23 10.59
CA ALA A 145 9.51 2.87 9.59
C ALA A 145 10.64 3.65 10.28
N GLU A 146 11.82 3.70 9.65
CA GLU A 146 12.96 4.52 10.09
C GLU A 146 13.36 4.33 11.56
N GLY A 147 13.36 3.08 12.05
CA GLY A 147 13.72 2.76 13.44
C GLY A 147 12.66 3.14 14.48
N ILE A 148 11.47 3.56 14.04
CA ILE A 148 10.35 3.96 14.88
C ILE A 148 9.25 2.91 14.81
N VAL A 149 8.78 2.45 15.97
CA VAL A 149 7.63 1.56 16.09
C VAL A 149 6.46 2.32 16.70
N SER A 150 5.31 2.21 16.06
CA SER A 150 4.04 2.72 16.59
C SER A 150 3.16 1.56 17.07
N CYS A 151 2.62 1.68 18.29
CA CYS A 151 1.81 0.65 18.94
C CYS A 151 0.48 1.20 19.45
N LEU A 152 -0.57 0.40 19.36
CA LEU A 152 -1.85 0.68 20.00
C LEU A 152 -1.88 0.01 21.38
N TYR A 153 -2.03 0.82 22.41
CA TYR A 153 -2.49 0.38 23.71
C TYR A 153 -4.01 0.48 23.78
N THR A 154 -4.66 -0.61 24.17
CA THR A 154 -6.09 -0.66 24.44
C THR A 154 -6.31 -1.13 25.89
N PRO A 155 -6.86 -0.27 26.76
CA PRO A 155 -7.14 -0.64 28.13
C PRO A 155 -8.32 -1.64 28.22
N PRO A 156 -8.61 -2.22 29.41
CA PRO A 156 -9.86 -2.94 29.63
C PRO A 156 -11.07 -2.07 29.24
N LYS A 157 -12.18 -2.70 28.80
CA LYS A 157 -13.41 -1.99 28.38
C LYS A 157 -13.96 -0.98 29.41
N ILE A 158 -13.60 -1.15 30.68
CA ILE A 158 -14.10 -0.36 31.82
C ILE A 158 -13.21 0.87 32.07
N GLU A 159 -12.00 0.92 31.52
CA GLU A 159 -10.97 1.88 31.92
C GLU A 159 -10.50 2.74 30.74
N GLY A 160 -10.84 4.03 30.75
CA GLY A 160 -10.14 5.04 29.94
C GLY A 160 -10.24 4.91 28.42
N ARG A 161 -9.38 5.64 27.70
CA ARG A 161 -9.31 5.65 26.22
C ARG A 161 -8.03 4.96 25.75
N SER A 162 -8.11 4.34 24.58
CA SER A 162 -6.95 3.78 23.86
C SER A 162 -5.89 4.84 23.60
N ARG A 163 -4.64 4.40 23.44
CA ARG A 163 -3.48 5.29 23.26
C ARG A 163 -2.56 4.82 22.15
N LEU A 164 -1.98 5.78 21.44
CA LEU A 164 -0.92 5.55 20.48
C LEU A 164 0.43 5.79 21.16
N LEU A 165 1.25 4.75 21.25
CA LEU A 165 2.61 4.83 21.73
C LEU A 165 3.57 4.82 20.55
N VAL A 166 4.55 5.71 20.56
CA VAL A 166 5.57 5.81 19.51
C VAL A 166 6.94 5.67 20.16
N LEU A 167 7.71 4.69 19.70
CA LEU A 167 8.98 4.28 20.28
C LEU A 167 10.09 4.43 19.25
N ASN A 168 11.18 5.10 19.64
CA ASN A 168 12.43 5.06 18.89
C ASN A 168 13.26 3.87 19.38
N LEU A 169 13.51 2.89 18.52
CA LEU A 169 14.24 1.67 18.88
C LEU A 169 15.73 1.92 19.08
N HIS A 170 16.33 2.84 18.33
CA HIS A 170 17.75 3.17 18.42
C HIS A 170 18.06 3.87 19.74
N GLU A 171 17.24 4.84 20.12
CA GLU A 171 17.37 5.59 21.37
C GLU A 171 16.74 4.86 22.58
N ARG A 172 15.99 3.77 22.33
CA ARG A 172 15.18 3.05 23.33
C ARG A 172 14.29 4.00 24.13
N LYS A 173 13.70 4.97 23.44
CA LYS A 173 12.98 6.08 24.04
C LYS A 173 11.51 6.09 23.61
N LEU A 174 10.63 6.32 24.58
CA LEU A 174 9.24 6.69 24.31
C LEU A 174 9.18 8.13 23.82
N LEU A 175 8.78 8.31 22.56
CA LEU A 175 8.64 9.63 21.94
C LEU A 175 7.33 10.30 22.33
N THR A 176 6.23 9.54 22.35
CA THR A 176 4.93 10.04 22.80
C THR A 176 3.99 8.92 23.22
N CYS A 177 3.07 9.23 24.14
CA CYS A 177 1.94 8.41 24.53
C CYS A 177 0.66 9.22 24.36
N HIS A 178 0.09 9.20 23.16
CA HIS A 178 -1.02 10.07 22.79
C HIS A 178 -2.37 9.40 23.06
N ARG A 179 -3.27 10.12 23.75
CA ARG A 179 -4.63 9.66 24.00
C ARG A 179 -5.46 9.77 22.73
N LEU A 180 -6.01 8.66 22.26
CA LEU A 180 -6.84 8.62 21.07
C LEU A 180 -8.29 8.99 21.41
N GLU A 181 -8.91 9.77 20.53
CA GLU A 181 -10.35 10.03 20.56
C GLU A 181 -11.14 8.84 20.03
N SER A 182 -10.62 8.21 18.97
CA SER A 182 -11.10 6.96 18.40
C SER A 182 -9.92 6.12 17.91
N HIS A 183 -10.12 4.82 17.79
CA HIS A 183 -9.17 3.91 17.13
C HIS A 183 -9.86 3.09 16.02
N GLN A 184 -11.01 3.57 15.54
CA GLN A 184 -11.71 2.98 14.41
C GLN A 184 -10.87 3.14 13.14
N LYS A 185 -10.52 1.99 12.53
CA LYS A 185 -9.68 1.90 11.31
C LYS A 185 -8.38 2.70 11.42
N LEU A 186 -7.77 2.71 12.62
CA LEU A 186 -6.53 3.44 12.90
C LEU A 186 -5.38 2.96 11.99
N PHE A 187 -4.70 3.90 11.33
CA PHE A 187 -3.43 3.67 10.67
C PHE A 187 -2.37 4.67 11.14
N VAL A 188 -1.11 4.33 10.90
CA VAL A 188 0.04 5.18 11.17
C VAL A 188 1.00 5.11 9.99
N ARG A 189 1.59 6.25 9.63
CA ARG A 189 2.71 6.38 8.68
C ARG A 189 3.72 7.36 9.24
N ASN A 190 5.00 7.07 9.12
CA ASN A 190 6.03 7.96 9.61
C ASN A 190 7.26 8.00 8.71
N THR A 191 7.92 9.15 8.75
CA THR A 191 9.32 9.31 8.35
C THR A 191 10.18 9.34 9.61
N GLN A 192 11.45 9.68 9.46
CA GLN A 192 12.33 9.97 10.60
C GLN A 192 11.91 11.25 11.36
N ASN A 193 11.22 12.18 10.71
CA ASN A 193 10.95 13.52 11.26
C ASN A 193 9.48 13.75 11.63
N TYR A 194 8.55 13.11 10.92
CA TYR A 194 7.12 13.29 11.11
C TYR A 194 6.39 11.96 11.21
N LEU A 195 5.36 11.92 12.05
CA LEU A 195 4.43 10.82 12.14
C LEU A 195 3.02 11.33 11.91
N TYR A 196 2.26 10.60 11.10
CA TYR A 196 0.85 10.83 10.84
C TYR A 196 0.08 9.62 11.31
N TYR A 197 -1.05 9.85 11.98
CA TYR A 197 -2.04 8.82 12.22
C TYR A 197 -3.40 9.30 11.74
N GLY A 198 -4.21 8.37 11.24
CA GLY A 198 -5.56 8.69 10.84
C GLY A 198 -6.59 7.70 11.37
N THR A 199 -7.81 8.19 11.55
CA THR A 199 -8.95 7.43 12.06
C THR A 199 -10.20 7.73 11.26
N HIS A 200 -11.02 6.72 11.00
CA HIS A 200 -12.29 6.86 10.31
C HIS A 200 -13.41 7.05 11.34
N SER A 201 -13.52 8.27 11.88
CA SER A 201 -14.33 8.54 13.08
C SER A 201 -15.07 9.86 13.12
N PHE A 202 -14.70 10.85 12.32
CA PHE A 202 -15.43 12.11 12.26
C PHE A 202 -16.74 11.89 11.53
N VAL A 203 -17.84 12.42 12.05
CA VAL A 203 -19.16 12.35 11.41
C VAL A 203 -19.43 13.74 10.88
N GLY A 204 -19.50 13.89 9.56
CA GLY A 204 -19.84 15.19 8.97
C GLY A 204 -21.34 15.45 9.04
N ASP A 205 -21.74 16.61 8.53
CA ASP A 205 -23.12 17.12 8.66
C ASP A 205 -24.16 16.25 7.93
N ASP A 206 -23.72 15.49 6.93
CA ASP A 206 -24.51 14.51 6.18
C ASP A 206 -24.66 13.16 6.92
N GLY A 207 -24.05 13.00 8.09
CA GLY A 207 -24.08 11.77 8.88
C GLY A 207 -23.06 10.70 8.45
N PHE A 208 -22.29 10.94 7.38
CA PHE A 208 -21.27 10.00 6.93
C PHE A 208 -19.96 10.16 7.71
N LYS A 209 -19.32 9.01 7.97
CA LYS A 209 -18.02 8.96 8.62
C LYS A 209 -16.91 9.33 7.64
N ARG A 210 -15.97 10.15 8.09
CA ARG A 210 -14.82 10.66 7.34
C ARG A 210 -13.51 10.35 8.04
N TRP A 211 -12.43 10.43 7.27
CA TRP A 211 -11.08 10.29 7.77
C TRP A 211 -10.60 11.59 8.43
N VAL A 212 -10.02 11.45 9.61
CA VAL A 212 -9.33 12.53 10.32
C VAL A 212 -7.87 12.18 10.41
N LEU A 213 -7.00 13.14 10.08
CA LEU A 213 -5.57 12.99 10.17
C LEU A 213 -5.00 13.90 11.26
N LYS A 214 -4.13 13.35 12.12
CA LYS A 214 -3.29 14.15 13.02
C LYS A 214 -1.82 13.86 12.75
N HIS A 215 -0.97 14.84 13.08
CA HIS A 215 0.46 14.71 12.88
C HIS A 215 1.26 15.06 14.14
N PHE A 216 2.44 14.47 14.23
CA PHE A 216 3.40 14.61 15.31
C PHE A 216 4.77 14.92 14.73
N SER A 217 5.39 16.02 15.19
CA SER A 217 6.79 16.31 14.92
C SER A 217 7.64 15.45 15.84
N ILE A 218 8.37 14.49 15.28
CA ILE A 218 9.27 13.60 16.03
C ILE A 218 10.46 14.39 16.57
N ARG A 219 10.98 15.33 15.78
CA ARG A 219 12.10 16.18 16.17
C ARG A 219 11.77 17.05 17.37
N ASP A 220 10.61 17.70 17.34
CA ASP A 220 10.20 18.64 18.39
C ASP A 220 9.47 17.92 19.54
N GLN A 221 9.10 16.65 19.34
CA GLN A 221 8.25 15.85 20.24
C GLN A 221 6.93 16.55 20.56
N GLN A 222 6.33 17.19 19.56
CA GLN A 222 5.08 17.94 19.72
C GLN A 222 4.02 17.47 18.72
N TRP A 223 2.79 17.36 19.21
CA TRP A 223 1.62 17.17 18.36
C TRP A 223 1.27 18.48 17.66
N GLY A 224 0.92 18.40 16.38
CA GLY A 224 0.37 19.54 15.65
C GLY A 224 -0.91 20.05 16.30
N SER A 225 -1.16 21.35 16.17
CA SER A 225 -2.44 21.94 16.59
C SER A 225 -3.55 21.52 15.64
N GLY A 226 -4.63 20.94 16.18
CA GLY A 226 -5.82 20.58 15.41
C GLY A 226 -5.71 19.22 14.72
N HIS A 227 -6.49 19.07 13.65
CA HIS A 227 -6.56 17.89 12.80
C HIS A 227 -6.92 18.32 11.38
N LEU A 228 -6.66 17.45 10.41
CA LEU A 228 -7.06 17.64 9.01
C LEU A 228 -8.21 16.68 8.70
N ASP A 229 -9.36 17.25 8.38
CA ASP A 229 -10.53 16.50 7.89
C ASP A 229 -10.36 16.21 6.41
N LEU A 230 -10.48 14.94 6.05
CA LEU A 230 -10.41 14.48 4.66
C LEU A 230 -11.84 14.26 4.16
N GLU A 231 -12.53 15.35 3.84
CA GLU A 231 -13.94 15.34 3.46
C GLU A 231 -14.19 14.58 2.15
N ASP A 232 -13.27 14.70 1.19
CA ASP A 232 -13.43 14.15 -0.17
C ASP A 232 -12.91 12.71 -0.32
N ILE A 233 -12.49 12.06 0.78
CA ILE A 233 -11.92 10.72 0.73
C ILE A 233 -12.92 9.70 1.28
N VAL A 234 -13.53 9.00 0.34
CA VAL A 234 -14.52 7.98 0.58
C VAL A 234 -13.86 6.62 0.81
N GLY A 235 -14.55 5.73 1.54
CA GLY A 235 -14.10 4.37 1.78
C GLY A 235 -13.44 4.19 3.13
N SER A 236 -13.55 2.98 3.68
CA SER A 236 -13.17 2.71 5.07
C SER A 236 -12.17 1.55 5.24
N ASP A 237 -11.95 0.77 4.18
CA ASP A 237 -11.10 -0.41 4.20
C ASP A 237 -9.73 -0.09 3.62
N ILE A 238 -8.78 0.14 4.53
CA ILE A 238 -7.39 0.45 4.18
C ILE A 238 -6.77 -0.75 3.45
N GLY A 239 -6.18 -0.47 2.29
CA GLY A 239 -5.59 -1.48 1.42
C GLY A 239 -6.58 -2.14 0.47
N ALA A 240 -7.86 -1.78 0.51
CA ALA A 240 -8.90 -2.29 -0.40
C ALA A 240 -9.65 -1.17 -1.11
N THR A 241 -10.28 -0.26 -0.36
CA THR A 241 -11.04 0.88 -0.91
C THR A 241 -10.29 2.20 -0.78
N VAL A 242 -9.38 2.30 0.18
CA VAL A 242 -8.57 3.50 0.45
C VAL A 242 -7.15 3.10 0.81
N CYS A 243 -6.15 3.91 0.49
CA CYS A 243 -4.79 3.72 0.98
C CYS A 243 -4.13 5.07 1.32
N PHE A 244 -3.19 5.02 2.26
CA PHE A 244 -2.43 6.18 2.72
C PHE A 244 -0.95 5.82 2.79
N GLU A 245 -0.09 6.66 2.25
CA GLU A 245 1.35 6.39 2.22
C GLU A 245 2.18 7.67 2.24
N ILE A 246 3.43 7.58 2.74
CA ILE A 246 4.40 8.67 2.64
C ILE A 246 5.47 8.29 1.63
N ILE A 247 5.58 9.08 0.56
CA ILE A 247 6.52 8.83 -0.54
C ILE A 247 7.15 10.18 -0.92
N ASP A 248 8.47 10.24 -1.08
CA ASP A 248 9.21 11.46 -1.47
C ASP A 248 8.77 12.74 -0.74
N ASP A 249 8.78 12.70 0.59
CA ASP A 249 8.42 13.83 1.46
C ASP A 249 6.99 14.37 1.25
N HIS A 250 6.09 13.60 0.65
CA HIS A 250 4.67 13.91 0.53
C HIS A 250 3.84 12.82 1.19
N PHE A 251 2.77 13.24 1.85
CA PHE A 251 1.73 12.35 2.34
C PHE A 251 0.66 12.22 1.24
N TYR A 252 0.24 10.99 0.95
CA TYR A 252 -0.76 10.68 -0.05
C TYR A 252 -1.95 9.95 0.58
N GLY A 253 -3.14 10.23 0.04
CA GLY A 253 -4.30 9.38 0.21
C GLY A 253 -4.96 9.13 -1.13
N LEU A 254 -5.47 7.91 -1.34
CA LEU A 254 -6.14 7.50 -2.57
C LEU A 254 -7.34 6.63 -2.22
N SER A 255 -8.46 6.84 -2.91
CA SER A 255 -9.70 6.08 -2.82
C SER A 255 -10.13 5.59 -4.19
N SER A 256 -10.76 4.41 -4.22
CA SER A 256 -11.39 3.82 -5.39
C SER A 256 -12.91 4.05 -5.46
N LEU A 257 -13.48 4.77 -4.48
CA LEU A 257 -14.92 5.03 -4.35
C LEU A 257 -15.23 6.50 -4.61
N SER A 258 -16.37 6.78 -5.24
CA SER A 258 -16.80 8.14 -5.60
C SER A 258 -17.85 8.74 -4.68
N SER A 259 -18.66 7.92 -4.00
CA SER A 259 -19.73 8.39 -3.11
C SER A 259 -19.86 7.55 -1.85
N PHE A 260 -20.38 8.16 -0.79
CA PHE A 260 -20.70 7.48 0.47
C PHE A 260 -21.99 6.63 0.38
N ASP A 261 -22.73 6.79 -0.72
CA ASP A 261 -23.95 6.03 -0.99
C ASP A 261 -23.64 4.64 -1.55
N VAL A 262 -24.50 3.67 -1.23
CA VAL A 262 -24.32 2.26 -1.61
C VAL A 262 -24.55 2.03 -3.11
N TYR A 263 -25.25 2.94 -3.78
CA TYR A 263 -25.53 2.88 -5.21
C TYR A 263 -24.58 3.82 -5.96
N GLU A 264 -23.60 3.25 -6.66
CA GLU A 264 -22.84 3.97 -7.67
C GLU A 264 -23.79 4.26 -8.85
N THR A 265 -24.33 5.47 -8.91
CA THR A 265 -25.15 5.94 -10.05
C THR A 265 -24.27 6.19 -11.29
N ASP A 266 -22.96 6.39 -11.09
CA ASP A 266 -22.03 6.70 -12.16
C ASP A 266 -21.65 5.46 -12.97
N TRP A 267 -21.92 5.50 -14.29
CA TRP A 267 -21.50 4.45 -15.23
C TRP A 267 -19.96 4.34 -15.39
N THR A 268 -19.21 5.35 -14.91
CA THR A 268 -17.75 5.43 -14.94
C THR A 268 -17.19 5.76 -13.55
N SER A 269 -16.30 4.91 -13.05
CA SER A 269 -15.59 5.14 -11.78
C SER A 269 -14.24 5.82 -12.02
N TYR A 270 -13.84 6.66 -11.06
CA TYR A 270 -12.53 7.33 -11.03
C TYR A 270 -11.80 7.02 -9.71
N TYR A 271 -10.49 7.21 -9.69
CA TYR A 271 -9.77 7.29 -8.42
C TYR A 271 -9.81 8.72 -7.89
N HIS A 272 -9.96 8.85 -6.58
CA HIS A 272 -10.00 10.12 -5.87
C HIS A 272 -8.85 10.16 -4.89
N GLY A 273 -7.92 11.10 -5.05
CA GLY A 273 -6.76 11.18 -4.19
C GLY A 273 -6.34 12.60 -3.88
N PHE A 274 -5.44 12.71 -2.93
CA PHE A 274 -4.81 13.96 -2.54
C PHE A 274 -3.35 13.74 -2.19
N ARG A 275 -2.58 14.83 -2.20
CA ARG A 275 -1.26 14.89 -1.57
C ARG A 275 -1.02 16.21 -0.89
N PHE A 276 -0.13 16.23 0.09
CA PHE A 276 0.45 17.46 0.63
C PHE A 276 1.89 17.20 1.12
N PRO A 277 2.75 18.24 1.17
CA PRO A 277 4.10 18.10 1.70
C PRO A 277 4.10 17.69 3.18
N VAL A 278 4.93 16.72 3.52
CA VAL A 278 5.12 16.27 4.91
C VAL A 278 5.56 17.45 5.79
N GLY A 279 4.95 17.56 6.96
CA GLY A 279 5.11 18.69 7.88
C GLY A 279 4.16 19.85 7.63
N SER A 280 3.42 19.86 6.52
CA SER A 280 2.31 20.82 6.37
C SER A 280 1.12 20.44 7.23
N SER A 281 0.51 21.46 7.84
CA SER A 281 -0.73 21.38 8.62
C SER A 281 -1.86 22.19 7.98
N ARG A 282 -1.66 22.72 6.76
CA ARG A 282 -2.59 23.67 6.15
C ARG A 282 -3.41 22.98 5.05
N PRO A 283 -4.75 23.02 5.12
CA PRO A 283 -5.60 22.48 4.05
C PRO A 283 -5.28 23.05 2.66
N ARG A 284 -4.79 24.29 2.59
CA ARG A 284 -4.43 24.97 1.33
C ARG A 284 -3.23 24.35 0.61
N ASP A 285 -2.40 23.58 1.29
CA ASP A 285 -1.25 22.91 0.69
C ASP A 285 -1.64 21.55 0.09
N MET A 286 -2.90 21.14 0.27
CA MET A 286 -3.46 19.92 -0.28
C MET A 286 -3.75 20.08 -1.77
N GLN A 287 -3.23 19.14 -2.56
CA GLN A 287 -3.47 19.04 -3.99
C GLN A 287 -4.32 17.81 -4.27
N LEU A 288 -5.43 17.98 -4.97
CA LEU A 288 -6.32 16.89 -5.37
C LEU A 288 -5.89 16.29 -6.71
N THR A 289 -6.25 15.03 -6.92
CA THR A 289 -6.04 14.35 -8.19
C THR A 289 -7.00 14.83 -9.28
N SER A 290 -6.57 14.81 -10.53
CA SER A 290 -7.39 15.21 -11.67
C SER A 290 -8.41 14.13 -12.04
N LYS A 291 -9.71 14.36 -11.80
CA LYS A 291 -10.80 13.40 -12.12
C LYS A 291 -10.69 12.87 -13.56
N LYS A 292 -10.51 13.76 -14.54
CA LYS A 292 -10.41 13.39 -15.97
C LYS A 292 -9.27 12.42 -16.29
N LYS A 293 -8.15 12.51 -15.57
CA LYS A 293 -6.94 11.70 -15.81
C LYS A 293 -6.84 10.48 -14.89
N MET A 294 -7.64 10.45 -13.82
CA MET A 294 -7.70 9.34 -12.87
C MET A 294 -8.84 8.37 -13.17
N TRP A 295 -9.09 8.07 -14.44
CA TRP A 295 -10.10 7.07 -14.83
C TRP A 295 -9.75 5.70 -14.25
N ARG A 296 -10.72 5.07 -13.57
CA ARG A 296 -10.55 3.80 -12.87
C ARG A 296 -11.15 2.64 -13.65
N ARG A 297 -12.42 2.73 -14.06
CA ARG A 297 -13.12 1.70 -14.85
C ARG A 297 -14.46 2.20 -15.39
N GLN A 298 -15.01 1.47 -16.35
CA GLN A 298 -16.43 1.54 -16.72
C GLN A 298 -17.20 0.34 -16.19
N HIS A 299 -18.47 0.56 -15.84
CA HIS A 299 -19.35 -0.53 -15.39
C HIS A 299 -19.56 -1.60 -16.46
N GLN A 300 -19.52 -1.21 -17.75
CA GLN A 300 -19.62 -2.10 -18.91
C GLN A 300 -18.49 -3.13 -19.01
N GLU A 301 -17.37 -2.95 -18.29
CA GLU A 301 -16.28 -3.93 -18.27
C GLU A 301 -16.70 -5.24 -17.59
N GLY A 302 -17.81 -5.24 -16.85
CA GLY A 302 -18.35 -6.41 -16.15
C GLY A 302 -18.24 -6.28 -14.62
N PRO A 303 -18.89 -7.17 -13.86
CA PRO A 303 -18.92 -7.09 -12.40
C PRO A 303 -17.58 -7.47 -11.77
N ILE A 304 -17.36 -6.97 -10.55
CA ILE A 304 -16.15 -7.20 -9.75
C ILE A 304 -16.53 -7.90 -8.43
N ASP A 305 -15.64 -8.76 -7.92
CA ASP A 305 -15.73 -9.30 -6.57
C ASP A 305 -14.86 -8.45 -5.63
N ASP A 306 -15.49 -7.46 -5.00
CA ASP A 306 -14.81 -6.47 -4.16
C ASP A 306 -14.05 -7.07 -2.96
N ARG A 307 -14.38 -8.30 -2.56
CA ARG A 307 -13.66 -8.99 -1.49
C ARG A 307 -12.19 -9.21 -1.87
N TRP A 308 -11.92 -9.39 -3.16
CA TRP A 308 -10.57 -9.62 -3.69
C TRP A 308 -9.84 -8.32 -4.05
N SER A 309 -10.49 -7.17 -3.89
CA SER A 309 -9.91 -5.89 -4.25
C SER A 309 -8.79 -5.49 -3.30
N THR A 310 -7.67 -5.06 -3.87
CA THR A 310 -6.58 -4.43 -3.12
C THR A 310 -6.19 -3.12 -3.76
N LEU A 311 -5.90 -2.09 -2.97
CA LEU A 311 -5.49 -0.77 -3.43
C LEU A 311 -4.22 -0.33 -2.69
N SER A 312 -3.20 0.08 -3.44
CA SER A 312 -1.93 0.54 -2.89
C SER A 312 -1.31 1.64 -3.74
N LEU A 313 -0.33 2.34 -3.17
CA LEU A 313 0.48 3.34 -3.83
C LEU A 313 1.92 2.84 -3.92
N GLU A 314 2.44 2.73 -5.13
CA GLU A 314 3.79 2.25 -5.38
C GLU A 314 4.51 3.14 -6.39
N LYS A 315 5.83 3.19 -6.29
CA LYS A 315 6.66 3.86 -7.30
C LYS A 315 7.04 2.88 -8.37
N ASP A 316 6.91 3.30 -9.62
CA ASP A 316 7.48 2.57 -10.74
C ASP A 316 9.00 2.45 -10.57
N PRO A 317 9.56 1.21 -10.49
CA PRO A 317 10.98 1.02 -10.27
C PRO A 317 11.86 1.56 -11.40
N VAL A 318 11.32 1.78 -12.60
CA VAL A 318 12.05 2.27 -13.77
C VAL A 318 11.90 3.79 -13.93
N GLY A 319 10.68 4.29 -14.07
CA GLY A 319 10.39 5.70 -14.33
C GLY A 319 10.24 6.56 -13.06
N GLY A 320 10.11 5.95 -11.88
CA GLY A 320 9.97 6.66 -10.60
C GLY A 320 8.62 7.34 -10.42
N LYS A 321 7.70 7.19 -11.38
CA LYS A 321 6.34 7.71 -11.35
C LYS A 321 5.55 7.04 -10.23
N LEU A 322 4.69 7.80 -9.57
CA LEU A 322 3.82 7.27 -8.54
C LEU A 322 2.58 6.65 -9.19
N MET A 323 2.31 5.39 -8.87
CA MET A 323 1.24 4.60 -9.46
C MET A 323 0.23 4.17 -8.38
N ALA A 324 -1.04 4.29 -8.71
CA ALA A 324 -2.11 3.55 -8.06
C ALA A 324 -2.06 2.12 -8.59
N VAL A 325 -1.90 1.15 -7.70
CA VAL A 325 -1.91 -0.27 -8.02
C VAL A 325 -3.17 -0.86 -7.42
N GLU A 326 -4.14 -1.18 -8.28
CA GLU A 326 -5.39 -1.83 -7.89
C GLU A 326 -5.44 -3.24 -8.46
N CYS A 327 -5.64 -4.24 -7.61
CA CYS A 327 -5.92 -5.60 -8.04
C CYS A 327 -7.40 -5.89 -7.84
N ARG A 328 -8.02 -6.55 -8.82
CA ARG A 328 -9.43 -6.92 -8.80
C ARG A 328 -9.60 -8.36 -9.23
N ARG A 329 -10.69 -8.98 -8.79
CA ARG A 329 -11.23 -10.19 -9.42
C ARG A 329 -12.49 -9.78 -10.18
N GLU A 330 -12.52 -10.02 -11.48
CA GLU A 330 -13.51 -9.46 -12.40
C GLU A 330 -14.07 -10.53 -13.34
N TYR A 331 -15.33 -10.36 -13.73
CA TYR A 331 -16.00 -11.18 -14.73
C TYR A 331 -16.16 -10.33 -16.00
N LEU A 332 -15.14 -10.38 -16.85
CA LEU A 332 -15.09 -9.53 -18.03
C LEU A 332 -16.16 -9.93 -19.04
N VAL A 333 -16.74 -8.93 -19.72
CA VAL A 333 -17.73 -9.18 -20.77
C VAL A 333 -17.08 -10.01 -21.89
N GLY A 334 -17.66 -11.18 -22.17
CA GLY A 334 -17.18 -12.13 -23.17
C GLY A 334 -16.35 -13.27 -22.59
N ASP A 335 -15.95 -13.21 -21.32
CA ASP A 335 -15.26 -14.29 -20.62
C ASP A 335 -16.27 -15.10 -19.77
N CYS A 336 -16.12 -16.42 -19.76
CA CYS A 336 -16.97 -17.33 -18.99
C CYS A 336 -16.48 -17.58 -17.55
N SER A 337 -15.31 -17.04 -17.20
CA SER A 337 -14.64 -17.25 -15.92
C SER A 337 -14.18 -15.93 -15.29
N SER A 338 -13.99 -15.94 -13.97
CA SER A 338 -13.42 -14.80 -13.27
C SER A 338 -11.92 -14.72 -13.54
N THR A 339 -11.40 -13.53 -13.81
CA THR A 339 -9.97 -13.28 -13.93
C THR A 339 -9.50 -12.33 -12.83
N ARG A 340 -8.28 -12.53 -12.32
CA ARG A 340 -7.62 -11.53 -11.47
C ARG A 340 -6.76 -10.61 -12.31
N THR A 341 -6.96 -9.32 -12.17
CA THR A 341 -6.24 -8.32 -12.97
C THR A 341 -5.66 -7.24 -12.06
N SER A 342 -4.40 -6.88 -12.29
CA SER A 342 -3.76 -5.74 -11.68
C SER A 342 -3.74 -4.59 -12.68
N TYR A 343 -4.21 -3.44 -12.22
CA TYR A 343 -4.24 -2.18 -12.95
C TYR A 343 -3.26 -1.20 -12.33
N ARG A 344 -2.45 -0.55 -13.18
CA ARG A 344 -1.53 0.51 -12.78
C ARG A 344 -1.98 1.83 -13.40
N THR A 345 -2.24 2.84 -12.58
CA THR A 345 -2.64 4.17 -13.05
C THR A 345 -1.69 5.22 -12.47
N GLU A 346 -1.03 6.00 -13.32
CA GLU A 346 -0.15 7.09 -12.87
C GLU A 346 -0.96 8.17 -12.15
N LEU A 347 -0.51 8.56 -10.94
CA LEU A 347 -1.17 9.62 -10.19
C LEU A 347 -0.91 10.96 -10.85
N THR A 348 -2.00 11.65 -11.19
CA THR A 348 -1.97 12.98 -11.78
C THR A 348 -2.76 13.95 -10.92
N PHE A 349 -2.13 15.08 -10.59
CA PHE A 349 -2.71 16.12 -9.73
C PHE A 349 -3.21 17.29 -10.57
N CYS A 350 -4.27 17.94 -10.10
CA CYS A 350 -4.81 19.13 -10.75
C CYS A 350 -3.75 20.23 -10.81
N GLY A 351 -3.54 20.78 -12.01
CA GLY A 351 -2.82 22.03 -12.18
C GLY A 351 -3.74 23.23 -11.90
N SER A 352 -3.16 24.43 -11.89
CA SER A 352 -3.94 25.69 -11.80
C SER A 352 -5.01 25.85 -12.88
N ASN A 353 -4.90 25.10 -13.99
CA ASN A 353 -5.77 25.20 -15.16
C ASN A 353 -6.90 24.15 -15.19
N ASP A 354 -6.97 23.25 -14.20
CA ASP A 354 -7.97 22.17 -14.17
C ASP A 354 -9.25 22.55 -13.37
N PHE A 355 -9.30 23.72 -12.76
CA PHE A 355 -10.41 24.18 -11.90
C PHE A 355 -11.64 24.73 -12.66
N ASP A 356 -11.61 24.79 -13.99
CA ASP A 356 -12.63 25.48 -14.81
C ASP A 356 -13.75 24.58 -15.35
N SER A 357 -13.99 23.36 -14.83
CA SER A 357 -15.06 22.49 -15.37
C SER A 357 -15.96 21.79 -14.38
N ASP A 358 -16.12 22.28 -13.15
CA ASP A 358 -17.07 21.72 -12.17
C ASP A 358 -18.47 22.36 -12.23
N GLN A 359 -18.80 23.07 -13.32
CA GLN A 359 -20.17 23.52 -13.60
C GLN A 359 -20.66 22.94 -14.93
N SER A 360 -21.32 21.77 -14.85
CA SER A 360 -22.45 21.31 -15.68
C SER A 360 -22.35 19.81 -15.98
N ASP A 361 -22.74 18.96 -15.04
CA ASP A 361 -23.27 17.62 -15.33
C ASP A 361 -24.41 17.31 -14.33
N TYR A 362 -25.24 18.31 -14.04
CA TYR A 362 -26.60 18.05 -13.56
C TYR A 362 -27.43 17.76 -14.80
N GLU A 363 -27.53 16.49 -15.19
CA GLU A 363 -28.56 16.06 -16.14
C GLU A 363 -29.93 16.30 -15.46
N ASP A 364 -30.68 17.22 -16.06
CA ASP A 364 -32.07 17.55 -15.73
C ASP A 364 -32.94 16.36 -16.16
N ASP A 365 -33.32 15.50 -15.20
CA ASP A 365 -34.33 14.45 -15.40
C ASP A 365 -35.71 15.10 -15.55
N GLY A 366 -35.96 15.64 -16.73
CA GLY A 366 -37.29 15.97 -17.22
C GLY A 366 -37.96 14.73 -17.80
N ASP A 367 -38.90 14.15 -17.05
CA ASP A 367 -39.86 13.15 -17.51
C ASP A 367 -40.63 13.64 -18.76
N GLU A 368 -40.21 13.23 -19.96
CA GLU A 368 -41.10 13.16 -21.13
C GLU A 368 -40.93 11.82 -21.87
N MET A 369 -41.97 11.00 -21.76
CA MET A 369 -42.16 9.79 -22.55
C MET A 369 -42.36 10.17 -24.03
N GLU A 370 -41.37 9.93 -24.88
CA GLU A 370 -41.56 9.93 -26.34
C GLU A 370 -40.97 8.67 -27.00
N TYR A 371 -41.81 8.00 -27.78
CA TYR A 371 -41.55 6.74 -28.48
C TYR A 371 -40.60 6.91 -29.69
N PRO A 372 -39.97 5.84 -30.19
CA PRO A 372 -38.69 5.92 -30.89
C PRO A 372 -38.86 6.30 -32.36
N SER A 373 -38.04 7.23 -32.84
CA SER A 373 -37.84 7.45 -34.28
C SER A 373 -36.44 7.96 -34.59
N GLY A 374 -35.67 7.10 -35.25
CA GLY A 374 -34.75 7.48 -36.32
C GLY A 374 -33.55 8.35 -35.98
N SER A 375 -32.38 7.69 -35.90
CA SER A 375 -31.12 8.18 -36.47
C SER A 375 -30.69 9.60 -36.05
N THR A 376 -30.14 9.69 -34.84
CA THR A 376 -29.03 10.61 -34.59
C THR A 376 -27.88 9.80 -34.01
N SER A 377 -26.76 9.83 -34.72
CA SER A 377 -25.48 9.30 -34.27
C SER A 377 -25.10 9.96 -32.95
N ALA A 378 -25.45 9.32 -31.83
CA ALA A 378 -24.80 9.61 -30.56
C ALA A 378 -23.30 9.41 -30.80
N ALA A 379 -22.52 10.48 -30.72
CA ALA A 379 -21.08 10.40 -30.78
C ALA A 379 -20.67 9.37 -29.72
N ALA A 380 -20.24 8.19 -30.16
CA ALA A 380 -19.76 7.15 -29.27
C ALA A 380 -18.62 7.78 -28.46
N LYS A 381 -18.87 8.10 -27.18
CA LYS A 381 -17.82 8.45 -26.23
C LYS A 381 -16.88 7.26 -26.29
N THR A 382 -15.73 7.44 -26.94
CA THR A 382 -14.74 6.39 -27.10
C THR A 382 -14.36 5.92 -25.71
N THR A 383 -14.62 4.65 -25.43
CA THR A 383 -14.17 3.99 -24.22
C THR A 383 -12.66 4.25 -24.08
N PRO A 384 -12.18 4.86 -22.98
CA PRO A 384 -10.76 5.09 -22.81
C PRO A 384 -10.06 3.74 -22.81
N SER A 385 -9.18 3.53 -23.78
CA SER A 385 -8.39 2.31 -23.92
C SER A 385 -7.23 2.35 -22.94
N ARG A 386 -7.03 1.28 -22.16
CA ARG A 386 -5.85 1.15 -21.28
C ARG A 386 -4.63 0.79 -22.10
N ASP A 387 -3.49 1.33 -21.70
CA ASP A 387 -2.20 0.85 -22.17
C ASP A 387 -2.01 -0.60 -21.68
N PRO A 388 -1.80 -1.59 -22.57
CA PRO A 388 -1.57 -2.97 -22.16
C PRO A 388 -0.39 -3.13 -21.21
N SER A 389 0.61 -2.24 -21.28
CA SER A 389 1.76 -2.28 -20.36
C SER A 389 1.40 -1.94 -18.92
N THR A 390 0.23 -1.33 -18.66
CA THR A 390 -0.20 -1.00 -17.29
C THR A 390 -1.19 -2.00 -16.73
N VAL A 391 -1.54 -3.04 -17.49
CA VAL A 391 -2.49 -4.08 -17.11
C VAL A 391 -1.78 -5.43 -17.06
N HIS A 392 -1.88 -6.12 -15.93
CA HIS A 392 -1.38 -7.48 -15.78
C HIS A 392 -2.52 -8.42 -15.44
N ARG A 393 -2.86 -9.32 -16.37
CA ARG A 393 -3.84 -10.38 -16.15
C ARG A 393 -3.16 -11.60 -15.53
N GLY A 394 -3.69 -12.04 -14.40
CA GLY A 394 -3.24 -13.20 -13.64
C GLY A 394 -4.04 -14.44 -13.97
N ASP A 395 -4.50 -15.14 -12.93
CA ASP A 395 -5.30 -16.35 -13.05
C ASP A 395 -6.67 -16.06 -13.67
N ASP A 396 -7.04 -16.83 -14.69
CA ASP A 396 -8.29 -16.74 -15.45
C ASP A 396 -9.33 -17.77 -14.98
N GLY A 397 -9.11 -18.37 -13.81
CA GLY A 397 -9.95 -19.43 -13.26
C GLY A 397 -9.91 -20.76 -14.04
N SER A 398 -9.06 -20.90 -15.06
CA SER A 398 -8.87 -22.16 -15.80
C SER A 398 -8.19 -23.23 -14.93
N THR A 399 -7.35 -22.80 -14.00
CA THR A 399 -6.83 -23.63 -12.91
C THR A 399 -7.80 -23.60 -11.74
N ILE A 400 -8.23 -24.78 -11.27
CA ILE A 400 -9.08 -24.92 -10.07
C ILE A 400 -8.43 -24.10 -8.95
N PRO A 401 -9.13 -23.12 -8.34
CA PRO A 401 -8.58 -22.36 -7.23
C PRO A 401 -8.17 -23.34 -6.13
N ALA A 402 -6.88 -23.36 -5.78
CA ALA A 402 -6.38 -24.21 -4.69
C ALA A 402 -7.07 -23.90 -3.35
N ALA A 403 -7.69 -22.73 -3.24
CA ALA A 403 -8.42 -22.30 -2.06
C ALA A 403 -9.49 -21.25 -2.41
N THR A 404 -10.53 -21.19 -1.57
CA THR A 404 -11.50 -20.10 -1.56
C THR A 404 -10.92 -18.88 -0.83
N PHE A 405 -11.57 -17.73 -0.99
CA PHE A 405 -11.24 -16.48 -0.28
C PHE A 405 -11.02 -16.69 1.23
N THR A 406 -11.81 -17.55 1.87
CA THR A 406 -11.73 -17.79 3.32
C THR A 406 -10.44 -18.47 3.77
N HIS A 407 -9.74 -19.15 2.87
CA HIS A 407 -8.47 -19.81 3.14
C HIS A 407 -7.25 -18.99 2.66
N CYS A 408 -7.47 -17.82 2.06
CA CYS A 408 -6.40 -16.95 1.54
C CYS A 408 -6.29 -15.67 2.38
N PHE A 409 -5.37 -15.68 3.34
CA PHE A 409 -5.23 -14.64 4.36
C PHE A 409 -4.39 -13.45 3.90
N ILE A 410 -3.39 -13.70 3.06
CA ILE A 410 -2.55 -12.65 2.47
C ILE A 410 -2.73 -12.73 0.98
N ARG A 411 -3.07 -11.60 0.38
CA ARG A 411 -3.12 -11.39 -1.05
C ARG A 411 -2.27 -10.18 -1.34
N SER A 412 -1.30 -10.35 -2.22
CA SER A 412 -0.42 -9.28 -2.63
C SER A 412 -0.14 -9.38 -4.11
N TYR A 413 0.26 -8.25 -4.68
CA TYR A 413 0.78 -8.19 -6.03
C TYR A 413 2.15 -7.54 -5.96
N HIS A 414 3.13 -8.16 -6.59
CA HIS A 414 4.51 -7.68 -6.58
C HIS A 414 4.80 -7.00 -7.91
N GLN A 415 4.69 -5.66 -7.97
CA GLN A 415 4.80 -4.89 -9.22
C GLN A 415 6.09 -5.19 -9.99
N SER A 416 7.23 -5.30 -9.31
CA SER A 416 8.52 -5.51 -9.99
C SER A 416 8.69 -6.90 -10.61
N CYS A 417 7.83 -7.84 -10.25
CA CYS A 417 7.82 -9.23 -10.71
C CYS A 417 6.59 -9.55 -11.55
N GLU A 418 5.63 -8.61 -11.64
CA GLU A 418 4.31 -8.81 -12.25
C GLU A 418 3.69 -10.14 -11.81
N THR A 419 3.68 -10.38 -10.50
CA THR A 419 3.29 -11.68 -9.93
C THR A 419 2.32 -11.47 -8.78
N PHE A 420 1.28 -12.29 -8.78
CA PHE A 420 0.34 -12.42 -7.68
C PHE A 420 0.86 -13.42 -6.66
N MET A 421 0.82 -13.03 -5.38
CA MET A 421 1.27 -13.86 -4.26
C MET A 421 0.17 -14.00 -3.24
N ASP A 422 -0.24 -15.24 -3.03
CA ASP A 422 -1.32 -15.61 -2.14
C ASP A 422 -0.79 -16.57 -1.05
N LEU A 423 -1.07 -16.24 0.21
CA LEU A 423 -0.81 -17.15 1.32
C LEU A 423 -2.09 -17.91 1.65
N ILE A 424 -2.06 -19.21 1.38
CA ILE A 424 -3.18 -20.12 1.52
C ILE A 424 -2.94 -21.05 2.71
N ASN A 425 -3.97 -21.25 3.54
CA ASN A 425 -3.93 -22.28 4.59
C ASN A 425 -3.88 -23.68 3.97
N ASP A 426 -3.14 -24.58 4.61
CA ASP A 426 -3.17 -26.00 4.24
C ASP A 426 -4.61 -26.54 4.33
N PRO A 427 -5.20 -27.02 3.22
CA PRO A 427 -6.54 -27.59 3.23
C PRO A 427 -6.67 -28.74 4.24
N ALA A 428 -5.62 -29.54 4.42
CA ALA A 428 -5.63 -30.70 5.32
C ALA A 428 -5.65 -30.31 6.81
N ALA A 429 -5.12 -29.14 7.16
CA ALA A 429 -5.18 -28.65 8.55
C ALA A 429 -6.60 -28.24 8.97
N SER A 430 -7.47 -27.92 8.00
CA SER A 430 -8.85 -27.47 8.25
C SER A 430 -9.81 -28.61 8.62
N GLU A 431 -9.45 -29.88 8.39
CA GLU A 431 -10.26 -31.05 8.77
C GLU A 431 -9.97 -31.56 10.20
N THR A 432 -8.97 -30.98 10.87
CA THR A 432 -8.50 -31.40 12.21
C THR A 432 -8.78 -30.41 13.34
N MET A 433 -9.49 -29.31 13.06
CA MET A 433 -10.08 -28.41 14.07
C MET A 433 -11.60 -28.57 14.09
#